data_AF-A0A8H4XRL8-F1
#
_entry.id   AF-A0A8H4XRL8-F1
#
_cell.length_a   1.000
_cell.length_b   1.000
_cell.length_c   1.000
_cell.angle_alpha   90.00
_cell.angle_beta   90.00
_cell.angle_gamma   90.00
#
_symmetry.space_group_name_H-M   'P 1'
#
loop_
_entity.id
_entity.type
_entity.pdbx_description
1 polymer ?
#
loop_
_entity_poly.entity_id
_entity_poly.type
_entity_poly.pdbx_seq_one_letter_code
_entity_poly.pdbx_strand_id
1 'polypeptide(L)'
;STSDARLIYGSLPTILAKSCLLSDGQSPSFEEMQALVLLQFAVIANGGVAERAASRLLHPLLITTIRHAGFLKIHGECSKAARNARSWTTWIRKESEKRVLWGVYAVDCYQSMLCGSKPLLSPTETRASFPCDNLSWNAYSASMWAELPAQDPSSCFLSSVKGLMIGQVTSESNITSFGLNLLILAMHSLLLEAQTSILPVDLSALERGLQTWFVMWKQFKGQFHDLRETKTGSILISDSISLYRLAVHFLRNGRPVLDDGAYMEKSTNAGNPLIIKEQVYQYEMMQCVQRMLSEFQ
;
A
#
# COMPACT_ATOMS: atom_id res chain seq x y z
N SER A 1 -18.25 9.25 23.62
CA SER A 1 -19.45 9.88 23.02
C SER A 1 -19.28 9.92 21.51
N THR A 2 -20.28 9.52 20.72
CA THR A 2 -20.27 9.59 19.25
C THR A 2 -20.19 11.02 18.71
N SER A 3 -20.52 12.01 19.54
CA SER A 3 -20.38 13.44 19.27
C SER A 3 -18.91 13.88 19.21
N ASP A 4 -18.10 13.48 20.19
CA ASP A 4 -16.69 13.90 20.28
C ASP A 4 -15.83 13.25 19.20
N ALA A 5 -16.14 12.00 18.85
CA ALA A 5 -15.55 11.33 17.70
C ALA A 5 -15.80 12.12 16.41
N ARG A 6 -17.05 12.52 16.13
CA ARG A 6 -17.38 13.32 14.93
C ARG A 6 -16.72 14.70 14.91
N LEU A 7 -16.54 15.33 16.07
CA LEU A 7 -15.83 16.62 16.18
C LEU A 7 -14.33 16.48 15.90
N ILE A 8 -13.69 15.40 16.39
CA ILE A 8 -12.30 15.07 16.07
C ILE A 8 -12.18 14.74 14.58
N TYR A 9 -13.05 13.90 14.03
CA TYR A 9 -13.01 13.48 12.63
C TYR A 9 -13.35 14.60 11.64
N GLY A 10 -14.29 15.50 11.97
CA GLY A 10 -14.67 16.64 11.13
C GLY A 10 -13.61 17.73 11.08
N SER A 11 -12.81 17.88 12.14
CA SER A 11 -11.70 18.84 12.20
C SER A 11 -10.38 18.28 11.70
N LEU A 12 -10.23 16.95 11.63
CA LEU A 12 -8.99 16.28 11.24
C LEU A 12 -8.48 16.66 9.84
N PRO A 13 -9.32 16.70 8.77
CA PRO A 13 -8.91 17.23 7.47
C PRO A 13 -8.33 18.64 7.55
N THR A 14 -8.96 19.51 8.35
CA THR A 14 -8.56 20.91 8.52
C THR A 14 -7.32 21.03 9.40
N ILE A 15 -7.18 20.21 10.44
CA ILE A 15 -5.99 20.14 11.30
C ILE A 15 -4.81 19.63 10.49
N LEU A 16 -4.99 18.61 9.65
CA LEU A 16 -3.94 18.03 8.81
C LEU A 16 -3.56 18.91 7.63
N ALA A 17 -4.54 19.55 6.97
CA ALA A 17 -4.25 20.61 6.01
C ALA A 17 -3.51 21.76 6.69
N LYS A 18 -3.87 22.12 7.94
CA LYS A 18 -3.15 23.13 8.74
C LYS A 18 -1.75 22.66 9.15
N SER A 19 -1.49 21.41 9.53
CA SER A 19 -0.12 20.95 9.81
C SER A 19 0.73 20.87 8.53
N CYS A 20 0.14 20.62 7.37
CA CYS A 20 0.85 20.68 6.09
C CYS A 20 1.04 22.12 5.54
N LEU A 21 0.20 23.09 5.93
CA LEU A 21 0.23 24.47 5.42
C LEU A 21 0.79 25.51 6.42
N LEU A 22 0.84 25.22 7.72
CA LEU A 22 1.22 26.17 8.79
C LEU A 22 2.43 25.74 9.63
N SER A 23 3.05 24.59 9.38
CA SER A 23 4.30 24.25 10.06
C SER A 23 5.44 25.04 9.42
N ASP A 24 5.57 26.34 9.72
CA ASP A 24 6.79 27.19 9.67
C ASP A 24 7.94 26.86 8.67
N GLY A 25 7.66 26.23 7.52
CA GLY A 25 8.65 25.59 6.65
C GLY A 25 9.23 24.24 7.14
N GLN A 26 8.73 23.63 8.23
CA GLN A 26 9.20 22.34 8.76
C GLN A 26 8.43 21.13 8.19
N SER A 27 9.19 20.10 7.77
CA SER A 27 8.65 18.79 7.41
C SER A 27 8.05 18.08 8.63
N PRO A 28 6.99 17.25 8.47
CA PRO A 28 6.41 16.53 9.59
C PRO A 28 7.45 15.61 10.25
N SER A 29 7.36 15.48 11.57
CA SER A 29 8.13 14.55 12.38
C SER A 29 7.85 13.09 11.98
N PHE A 30 8.70 12.18 12.46
CA PHE A 30 8.55 10.76 12.17
C PHE A 30 7.25 10.19 12.76
N GLU A 31 6.91 10.59 13.98
CA GLU A 31 5.70 10.19 14.68
C GLU A 31 4.45 10.72 13.98
N GLU A 32 4.50 11.95 13.43
CA GLU A 32 3.42 12.49 12.60
C GLU A 32 3.26 11.69 11.31
N MET A 33 4.35 11.31 10.64
CA MET A 33 4.27 10.42 9.47
C MET A 33 3.64 9.07 9.82
N GLN A 34 4.00 8.46 10.95
CA GLN A 34 3.40 7.21 11.43
C GLN A 34 1.89 7.38 11.68
N ALA A 35 1.50 8.44 12.39
CA ALA A 35 0.11 8.74 12.70
C ALA A 35 -0.72 8.99 11.43
N LEU A 36 -0.16 9.71 10.46
CA LEU A 36 -0.79 9.96 9.15
C LEU A 36 -1.04 8.65 8.39
N VAL A 37 -0.06 7.75 8.30
CA VAL A 37 -0.23 6.45 7.65
C VAL A 37 -1.35 5.64 8.32
N LEU A 38 -1.32 5.53 9.64
CA LEU A 38 -2.34 4.79 10.41
C LEU A 38 -3.72 5.39 10.23
N LEU A 39 -3.82 6.73 10.20
CA LEU A 39 -5.06 7.42 9.93
C LEU A 39 -5.59 7.14 8.52
N GLN A 40 -4.73 7.15 7.50
CA GLN A 40 -5.16 6.85 6.13
C GLN A 40 -5.71 5.43 6.01
N PHE A 41 -5.10 4.45 6.70
CA PHE A 41 -5.72 3.12 6.85
C PHE A 41 -7.07 3.22 7.58
N ALA A 42 -7.16 3.88 8.73
CA ALA A 42 -8.45 3.98 9.43
C ALA A 42 -9.56 4.61 8.56
N VAL A 43 -9.23 5.62 7.76
CA VAL A 43 -10.13 6.33 6.84
C VAL A 43 -10.53 5.45 5.65
N ILE A 44 -9.62 4.66 5.07
CA ILE A 44 -10.02 3.78 3.97
C ILE A 44 -10.98 2.68 4.49
N ALA A 45 -10.74 2.13 5.69
CA ALA A 45 -11.63 1.12 6.28
C ALA A 45 -13.00 1.71 6.65
N ASN A 46 -13.00 2.82 7.38
CA ASN A 46 -14.17 3.26 8.14
C ASN A 46 -14.56 4.73 7.90
N GLY A 47 -13.79 5.47 7.10
CA GLY A 47 -14.03 6.90 6.88
C GLY A 47 -15.29 7.17 6.05
N GLY A 48 -15.88 8.35 6.22
CA GLY A 48 -16.94 8.85 5.35
C GLY A 48 -16.39 9.45 4.06
N VAL A 49 -17.27 10.07 3.26
CA VAL A 49 -16.90 10.69 1.97
C VAL A 49 -15.89 11.82 2.18
N ALA A 50 -16.13 12.68 3.18
CA ALA A 50 -15.31 13.84 3.47
C ALA A 50 -13.91 13.45 3.99
N GLU A 51 -13.83 12.49 4.92
CA GLU A 51 -12.56 12.00 5.46
C GLU A 51 -11.72 11.33 4.37
N ARG A 52 -12.35 10.54 3.50
CA ARG A 52 -11.66 9.91 2.37
C ARG A 52 -11.15 10.95 1.37
N ALA A 53 -11.94 12.00 1.07
CA ALA A 53 -11.50 13.10 0.23
C ALA A 53 -10.29 13.83 0.83
N ALA A 54 -10.32 14.12 2.13
CA ALA A 54 -9.19 14.72 2.83
C ALA A 54 -7.94 13.84 2.81
N SER A 55 -8.10 12.53 3.07
CA SER A 55 -7.00 11.56 3.00
C SER A 55 -6.33 11.55 1.63
N ARG A 56 -7.09 11.67 0.54
CA ARG A 56 -6.56 11.74 -0.83
C ARG A 56 -5.79 13.04 -1.09
N LEU A 57 -6.28 14.18 -0.58
CA LEU A 57 -5.54 15.45 -0.68
C LEU A 57 -4.23 15.43 0.10
N LEU A 58 -4.18 14.74 1.25
CA LEU A 58 -2.99 14.63 2.09
C LEU A 58 -1.96 13.63 1.55
N HIS A 59 -2.40 12.60 0.85
CA HIS A 59 -1.52 11.48 0.46
C HIS A 59 -0.31 11.91 -0.41
N PRO A 60 -0.46 12.78 -1.43
CA PRO A 60 0.69 13.28 -2.21
C PRO A 60 1.74 14.03 -1.36
N LEU A 61 1.32 14.70 -0.29
CA LEU A 61 2.22 15.43 0.62
C LEU A 61 3.04 14.44 1.46
N LEU A 62 2.41 13.36 1.92
CA LEU A 62 3.11 12.30 2.63
C LEU A 62 4.11 11.56 1.73
N ILE A 63 3.74 11.30 0.46
CA ILE A 63 4.67 10.76 -0.55
C ILE A 63 5.86 11.68 -0.75
N THR A 64 5.63 12.99 -0.88
CA THR A 64 6.68 13.99 -1.02
C THR A 64 7.62 13.97 0.19
N THR A 65 7.05 13.87 1.39
CA THR A 65 7.80 13.80 2.63
C THR A 65 8.72 12.57 2.68
N ILE A 66 8.22 11.37 2.38
CA ILE A 66 9.05 10.14 2.41
C ILE A 66 10.13 10.15 1.31
N ARG A 67 9.88 10.82 0.17
CA ARG A 67 10.87 11.05 -0.88
C ARG A 67 12.02 11.92 -0.37
N HIS A 68 11.70 13.05 0.25
CA HIS A 68 12.69 13.96 0.83
C HIS A 68 13.47 13.32 1.99
N ALA A 69 12.81 12.51 2.82
CA ALA A 69 13.44 11.76 3.90
C ALA A 69 14.33 10.59 3.41
N GLY A 70 14.34 10.30 2.10
CA GLY A 70 15.18 9.25 1.51
C GLY A 70 14.67 7.83 1.74
N PHE A 71 13.41 7.65 2.14
CA PHE A 71 12.90 6.34 2.56
C PHE A 71 12.88 5.32 1.43
N LEU A 72 12.73 5.76 0.17
CA LEU A 72 12.71 4.90 -1.03
C LEU A 72 13.97 4.06 -1.25
N LYS A 73 15.05 4.30 -0.49
CA LYS A 73 16.33 3.61 -0.61
C LYS A 73 16.77 2.92 0.69
N ILE A 74 15.85 2.71 1.65
CA ILE A 74 16.20 2.05 2.91
C ILE A 74 16.42 0.56 2.68
N HIS A 75 17.63 0.09 3.00
CA HIS A 75 17.99 -1.32 2.91
C HIS A 75 17.99 -2.01 4.30
N GLY A 76 17.85 -3.34 4.28
CA GLY A 76 17.95 -4.19 5.46
C GLY A 76 19.37 -4.28 6.02
N GLU A 77 19.54 -4.98 7.15
CA GLU A 77 20.84 -5.09 7.80
C GLU A 77 21.82 -6.03 7.09
N CYS A 78 23.10 -5.66 7.15
CA CYS A 78 24.23 -6.46 6.69
C CYS A 78 24.48 -7.66 7.62
N SER A 79 24.06 -8.85 7.20
CA SER A 79 24.54 -10.16 7.68
C SER A 79 24.29 -10.51 9.17
N LYS A 80 24.20 -11.82 9.44
CA LYS A 80 24.11 -12.37 10.81
C LYS A 80 25.26 -11.93 11.72
N ALA A 81 26.45 -11.65 11.15
CA ALA A 81 27.62 -11.23 11.90
C ALA A 81 27.49 -9.82 12.52
N ALA A 82 26.64 -8.95 11.98
CA ALA A 82 26.42 -7.61 12.52
C ALA A 82 25.26 -7.53 13.54
N ARG A 83 24.46 -8.59 13.65
CA ARG A 83 23.26 -8.63 14.48
C ARG A 83 23.64 -8.90 15.93
N ASN A 84 23.63 -7.85 16.75
CA ASN A 84 23.93 -7.92 18.17
C ASN A 84 23.08 -6.89 18.94
N ALA A 85 22.82 -7.10 20.22
CA ALA A 85 21.90 -6.26 21.01
C ALA A 85 22.23 -4.75 20.97
N ARG A 86 23.50 -4.36 20.75
CA ARG A 86 23.90 -2.94 20.65
C ARG A 86 23.41 -2.28 19.35
N SER A 87 23.22 -3.05 18.29
CA SER A 87 22.72 -2.57 16.99
C SER A 87 21.21 -2.35 16.98
N TRP A 88 20.47 -2.89 17.96
CA TRP A 88 19.01 -2.94 17.95
C TRP A 88 18.34 -1.57 17.84
N THR A 89 18.83 -0.53 18.53
CA THR A 89 18.24 0.82 18.45
C THR A 89 18.37 1.42 17.05
N THR A 90 19.50 1.21 16.38
CA THR A 90 19.68 1.66 15.00
C THR A 90 18.82 0.85 14.05
N TRP A 91 18.73 -0.46 14.28
CA TRP A 91 17.88 -1.35 13.51
C TRP A 91 16.40 -0.96 13.57
N ILE A 92 15.85 -0.85 14.78
CA ILE A 92 14.41 -0.62 14.98
C ILE A 92 13.99 0.71 14.38
N ARG A 93 14.86 1.74 14.43
CA ARG A 93 14.64 3.01 13.73
C ARG A 93 14.52 2.82 12.22
N LYS A 94 15.50 2.18 11.58
CA LYS A 94 15.47 1.92 10.13
C LYS A 94 14.29 1.04 9.72
N GLU A 95 13.98 0.02 10.51
CA GLU A 95 12.85 -0.86 10.27
C GLU A 95 11.51 -0.12 10.40
N SER A 96 11.41 0.82 11.34
CA SER A 96 10.24 1.69 11.49
C SER A 96 10.09 2.61 10.29
N GLU A 97 11.17 3.22 9.79
CA GLU A 97 11.18 4.03 8.56
C GLU A 97 10.73 3.21 7.33
N LYS A 98 11.23 1.97 7.19
CA LYS A 98 10.75 1.04 6.14
C LYS A 98 9.25 0.78 6.24
N ARG A 99 8.73 0.56 7.45
CA ARG A 99 7.30 0.28 7.66
C ARG A 99 6.42 1.49 7.36
N VAL A 100 6.89 2.71 7.64
CA VAL A 100 6.22 3.93 7.20
C VAL A 100 6.18 3.99 5.67
N LEU A 101 7.31 3.81 4.99
CA LEU A 101 7.35 3.75 3.52
C LEU A 101 6.33 2.75 2.97
N TRP A 102 6.39 1.50 3.44
CA TRP A 102 5.54 0.45 2.91
C TRP A 102 4.06 0.63 3.27
N GLY A 103 3.78 1.31 4.39
CA GLY A 103 2.43 1.76 4.73
C GLY A 103 1.92 2.82 3.76
N VAL A 104 2.73 3.85 3.43
CA VAL A 104 2.39 4.85 2.41
C VAL A 104 2.15 4.18 1.06
N TYR A 105 3.05 3.29 0.64
CA TYR A 105 2.93 2.54 -0.60
C TYR A 105 1.64 1.71 -0.67
N ALA A 106 1.30 1.02 0.40
CA ALA A 106 0.07 0.24 0.47
C ALA A 106 -1.18 1.13 0.38
N VAL A 107 -1.20 2.27 1.10
CA VAL A 107 -2.28 3.26 1.00
C VAL A 107 -2.43 3.77 -0.43
N ASP A 108 -1.34 4.08 -1.13
CA ASP A 108 -1.35 4.53 -2.53
C ASP A 108 -2.02 3.49 -3.44
N CYS A 109 -1.65 2.22 -3.27
CA CYS A 109 -2.24 1.11 -4.01
C CYS A 109 -3.73 0.95 -3.68
N TYR A 110 -4.12 0.98 -2.41
CA TYR A 110 -5.52 0.86 -2.00
C TYR A 110 -6.38 2.01 -2.52
N GLN A 111 -5.91 3.26 -2.41
CA GLN A 111 -6.62 4.41 -2.96
C GLN A 111 -6.77 4.28 -4.48
N SER A 112 -5.72 3.84 -5.18
CA SER A 112 -5.75 3.64 -6.62
C SER A 112 -6.74 2.55 -7.04
N MET A 113 -6.73 1.40 -6.36
CA MET A 113 -7.66 0.30 -6.64
C MET A 113 -9.11 0.69 -6.34
N LEU A 114 -9.37 1.29 -5.17
CA LEU A 114 -10.71 1.54 -4.67
C LEU A 114 -11.35 2.79 -5.28
N CYS A 115 -10.58 3.86 -5.53
CA CYS A 115 -11.15 5.16 -5.91
C CYS A 115 -11.04 5.45 -7.41
N GLY A 116 -10.42 4.58 -8.21
CA GLY A 116 -10.22 4.85 -9.63
C GLY A 116 -9.02 5.76 -9.92
N SER A 117 -8.26 6.16 -8.90
CA SER A 117 -7.09 7.03 -9.05
C SER A 117 -5.90 6.28 -9.67
N LYS A 118 -4.98 7.04 -10.28
CA LYS A 118 -3.68 6.53 -10.72
C LYS A 118 -2.72 6.43 -9.51
N PRO A 119 -1.95 5.34 -9.38
CA PRO A 119 -0.88 5.24 -8.37
C PRO A 119 0.13 6.37 -8.49
N LEU A 120 0.52 6.95 -7.36
CA LEU A 120 1.51 8.03 -7.27
C LEU A 120 2.93 7.51 -7.00
N LEU A 121 3.05 6.27 -6.50
CA LEU A 121 4.30 5.56 -6.28
C LEU A 121 4.40 4.35 -7.22
N SER A 122 5.32 4.41 -8.19
CA SER A 122 5.60 3.25 -9.03
C SER A 122 6.45 2.24 -8.25
N PRO A 123 6.22 0.91 -8.40
CA PRO A 123 7.11 -0.10 -7.85
C PRO A 123 8.57 0.07 -8.30
N THR A 124 8.79 0.69 -9.46
CA THR A 124 10.12 0.91 -10.06
C THR A 124 10.90 2.06 -9.41
N GLU A 125 10.22 2.94 -8.68
CA GLU A 125 10.78 4.13 -8.04
C GLU A 125 11.59 3.79 -6.78
N THR A 126 11.22 2.71 -6.10
CA THR A 126 11.86 2.29 -4.85
C THR A 126 12.97 1.26 -5.09
N ARG A 127 13.99 1.31 -4.23
CA ARG A 127 15.03 0.28 -4.06
C ARG A 127 15.04 -0.26 -2.64
N ALA A 128 14.06 0.12 -1.83
CA ALA A 128 13.98 -0.32 -0.45
C ALA A 128 13.85 -1.84 -0.35
N SER A 129 14.38 -2.40 0.74
CA SER A 129 14.18 -3.81 1.06
C SER A 129 12.78 -4.04 1.64
N PHE A 130 12.35 -5.30 1.67
CA PHE A 130 11.15 -5.67 2.41
C PHE A 130 11.26 -5.34 3.92
N PRO A 131 10.13 -5.18 4.62
CA PRO A 131 10.07 -5.23 6.08
C PRO A 131 10.51 -6.59 6.60
N CYS A 132 11.01 -6.58 7.84
CA CYS A 132 11.35 -7.79 8.55
C CYS A 132 10.13 -8.67 8.87
N ASP A 133 10.40 -9.91 9.24
CA ASP A 133 9.43 -10.89 9.67
C ASP A 133 8.84 -10.52 11.04
N ASN A 134 7.71 -11.14 11.36
CA ASN A 134 6.99 -10.83 12.59
C ASN A 134 7.76 -11.22 13.86
N LEU A 135 8.63 -12.23 13.83
CA LEU A 135 9.42 -12.61 15.01
C LEU A 135 10.46 -11.53 15.30
N SER A 136 11.17 -11.06 14.27
CA SER A 136 12.12 -9.96 14.39
C SER A 136 11.46 -8.68 14.88
N TRP A 137 10.32 -8.31 14.30
CA TRP A 137 9.59 -7.08 14.67
C TRP A 137 9.05 -7.10 16.09
N ASN A 138 8.46 -8.24 16.51
CA ASN A 138 7.81 -8.37 17.81
C ASN A 138 8.77 -8.86 18.92
N ALA A 139 10.08 -8.89 18.65
CA ALA A 139 11.07 -9.25 19.66
C ALA A 139 10.97 -8.27 20.85
N TYR A 140 10.71 -8.79 22.05
CA TYR A 140 10.45 -7.97 23.24
C TYR A 140 11.73 -7.37 23.86
N SER A 141 12.90 -7.74 23.34
CA SER A 141 14.19 -7.21 23.80
C SER A 141 15.25 -7.27 22.71
N ALA A 142 16.26 -6.41 22.84
CA ALA A 142 17.43 -6.39 21.95
C ALA A 142 18.20 -7.71 21.94
N SER A 143 18.26 -8.42 23.08
CA SER A 143 18.92 -9.73 23.19
C SER A 143 18.16 -10.81 22.42
N MET A 144 16.84 -10.91 22.62
CA MET A 144 16.00 -11.85 21.88
C MET A 144 16.06 -11.58 20.38
N TRP A 145 16.01 -10.30 19.99
CA TRP A 145 16.15 -9.90 18.60
C TRP A 145 17.47 -10.40 17.99
N ALA A 146 18.58 -10.26 18.72
CA ALA A 146 19.91 -10.66 18.25
C ALA A 146 20.06 -12.18 18.03
N GLU A 147 19.28 -13.00 18.72
CA GLU A 147 19.27 -14.47 18.57
C GLU A 147 18.51 -14.93 17.32
N LEU A 148 17.60 -14.10 16.78
CA LEU A 148 16.81 -14.43 15.60
C LEU A 148 17.66 -14.39 14.32
N PRO A 149 17.29 -15.16 13.28
CA PRO A 149 17.96 -15.11 11.99
C PRO A 149 17.98 -13.70 11.41
N ALA A 150 19.14 -13.26 10.93
CA ALA A 150 19.22 -12.04 10.14
C ALA A 150 18.55 -12.26 8.79
N GLN A 151 17.80 -11.26 8.34
CA GLN A 151 17.23 -11.28 7.01
C GLN A 151 18.28 -11.01 5.95
N ASP A 152 18.03 -11.55 4.77
CA ASP A 152 18.90 -11.33 3.62
C ASP A 152 18.90 -9.84 3.21
N PRO A 153 20.06 -9.14 3.29
CA PRO A 153 20.17 -7.75 2.86
C PRO A 153 19.92 -7.56 1.35
N SER A 154 19.98 -8.64 0.56
CA SER A 154 19.74 -8.61 -0.88
C SER A 154 18.25 -8.66 -1.28
N SER A 155 17.34 -8.73 -0.30
CA SER A 155 15.87 -8.76 -0.49
C SER A 155 15.31 -7.42 -0.99
N CYS A 156 15.68 -7.04 -2.21
CA CYS A 156 15.20 -5.84 -2.89
C CYS A 156 13.80 -6.07 -3.44
N PHE A 157 12.84 -5.23 -3.04
CA PHE A 157 11.46 -5.30 -3.51
C PHE A 157 11.36 -5.27 -5.04
N LEU A 158 12.05 -4.34 -5.70
CA LEU A 158 12.01 -4.23 -7.15
C LEU A 158 12.54 -5.49 -7.84
N SER A 159 13.59 -6.11 -7.30
CA SER A 159 14.13 -7.35 -7.86
C SER A 159 13.08 -8.47 -7.79
N SER A 160 12.33 -8.57 -6.70
CA SER A 160 11.22 -9.52 -6.58
C SER A 160 10.07 -9.22 -7.54
N VAL A 161 9.70 -7.94 -7.72
CA VAL A 161 8.69 -7.54 -8.73
C VAL A 161 9.15 -7.94 -10.13
N LYS A 162 10.41 -7.68 -10.50
CA LYS A 162 10.96 -8.11 -11.79
C LYS A 162 10.97 -9.63 -11.93
N GLY A 163 11.32 -10.35 -10.85
CA GLY A 163 11.28 -11.81 -10.78
C GLY A 163 9.88 -12.35 -11.09
N LEU A 164 8.83 -11.77 -10.52
CA LEU A 164 7.45 -12.12 -10.86
C LEU A 164 7.16 -11.99 -12.36
N MET A 165 7.52 -10.84 -12.95
CA MET A 165 7.21 -10.53 -14.36
C MET A 165 7.87 -11.49 -15.36
N ILE A 166 9.00 -12.11 -14.98
CA ILE A 166 9.72 -13.10 -15.80
C ILE A 166 9.40 -14.55 -15.42
N GLY A 167 8.52 -14.80 -14.45
CA GLY A 167 8.14 -16.14 -14.05
C GLY A 167 9.07 -16.80 -13.01
N GLN A 168 9.97 -16.04 -12.38
CA GLN A 168 10.94 -16.57 -11.44
C GLN A 168 10.31 -16.71 -10.04
N VAL A 169 10.11 -17.96 -9.61
CA VAL A 169 9.75 -18.27 -8.22
C VAL A 169 11.00 -18.13 -7.36
N THR A 170 11.00 -17.19 -6.41
CA THR A 170 12.10 -17.04 -5.45
C THR A 170 12.10 -18.20 -4.46
N SER A 171 13.28 -18.73 -4.13
CA SER A 171 13.44 -19.79 -3.13
C SER A 171 12.78 -19.44 -1.78
N GLU A 172 12.28 -20.48 -1.10
CA GLU A 172 11.31 -20.45 0.00
C GLU A 172 11.71 -19.65 1.27
N SER A 173 12.97 -19.21 1.41
CA SER A 173 13.51 -18.81 2.72
C SER A 173 13.37 -17.33 3.09
N ASN A 174 13.00 -16.43 2.18
CA ASN A 174 13.25 -14.99 2.39
C ASN A 174 12.01 -14.07 2.31
N ILE A 175 10.88 -14.52 1.75
CA ILE A 175 9.71 -13.63 1.59
C ILE A 175 8.72 -13.78 2.75
N THR A 176 8.46 -12.66 3.43
CA THR A 176 7.49 -12.60 4.54
C THR A 176 6.06 -12.51 4.01
N SER A 177 5.06 -12.80 4.85
CA SER A 177 3.65 -12.52 4.53
C SER A 177 3.42 -11.05 4.15
N PHE A 178 4.10 -10.14 4.85
CA PHE A 178 4.12 -8.72 4.50
C PHE A 178 4.67 -8.52 3.08
N GLY A 179 5.80 -9.13 2.75
CA GLY A 179 6.41 -9.04 1.43
C GLY A 179 5.51 -9.58 0.31
N LEU A 180 4.84 -10.71 0.52
CA LEU A 180 3.86 -11.25 -0.43
C LEU A 180 2.69 -10.28 -0.65
N ASN A 181 2.18 -9.64 0.41
CA ASN A 181 1.14 -8.61 0.29
C ASN A 181 1.62 -7.41 -0.54
N LEU A 182 2.84 -6.92 -0.29
CA LEU A 182 3.40 -5.81 -1.08
C LEU A 182 3.55 -6.17 -2.56
N LEU A 183 3.91 -7.41 -2.87
CA LEU A 183 4.04 -7.86 -4.25
C LEU A 183 2.70 -7.88 -4.99
N ILE A 184 1.61 -8.32 -4.36
CA ILE A 184 0.31 -8.27 -5.04
C ILE A 184 -0.19 -6.84 -5.22
N LEU A 185 0.08 -5.94 -4.27
CA LEU A 185 -0.19 -4.51 -4.42
C LEU A 185 0.64 -3.90 -5.57
N ALA A 186 1.88 -4.36 -5.76
CA ALA A 186 2.71 -3.95 -6.90
C ALA A 186 2.12 -4.38 -8.25
N MET A 187 1.60 -5.61 -8.34
CA MET A 187 0.93 -6.09 -9.54
C MET A 187 -0.31 -5.24 -9.86
N HIS A 188 -1.08 -4.86 -8.83
CA HIS A 188 -2.18 -3.90 -9.00
C HIS A 188 -1.66 -2.56 -9.52
N SER A 189 -0.68 -1.94 -8.86
CA SER A 189 -0.15 -0.65 -9.30
C SER A 189 0.29 -0.65 -10.78
N LEU A 190 1.00 -1.69 -11.23
CA LEU A 190 1.44 -1.81 -12.62
C LEU A 190 0.29 -2.05 -13.59
N LEU A 191 -0.68 -2.88 -13.20
CA LEU A 191 -1.87 -3.15 -14.01
C LEU A 191 -2.71 -1.89 -14.22
N LEU A 192 -2.91 -1.12 -13.15
CA LEU A 192 -3.65 0.13 -13.19
C LEU A 192 -2.93 1.19 -14.03
N GLU A 193 -1.59 1.24 -13.96
CA GLU A 193 -0.79 2.10 -14.84
C GLU A 193 -0.93 1.69 -16.31
N ALA A 194 -0.83 0.39 -16.61
CA ALA A 194 -0.99 -0.15 -17.96
C ALA A 194 -2.37 0.13 -18.56
N GLN A 195 -3.44 0.04 -17.75
CA GLN A 195 -4.81 0.32 -18.18
C GLN A 195 -5.05 1.81 -18.51
N THR A 196 -4.27 2.71 -17.93
CA THR A 196 -4.32 4.15 -18.24
C THR A 196 -3.42 4.56 -19.42
N SER A 197 -2.67 3.62 -19.99
CA SER A 197 -1.78 3.89 -21.12
C SER A 197 -2.58 4.14 -22.40
N ILE A 198 -2.20 5.20 -23.11
CA ILE A 198 -2.73 5.50 -24.45
C ILE A 198 -2.12 4.53 -25.50
N LEU A 199 -0.93 4.01 -25.21
CA LEU A 199 -0.24 3.06 -26.08
C LEU A 199 -0.67 1.62 -25.76
N PRO A 200 -0.77 0.73 -26.76
CA PRO A 200 -0.97 -0.70 -26.53
C PRO A 200 0.11 -1.24 -25.59
N VAL A 201 -0.30 -1.84 -24.49
CA VAL A 201 0.60 -2.46 -23.51
C VAL A 201 0.46 -3.98 -23.61
N ASP A 202 1.58 -4.68 -23.75
CA ASP A 202 1.61 -6.13 -23.60
C ASP A 202 1.38 -6.50 -22.12
N LEU A 203 0.26 -7.16 -21.85
CA LEU A 203 -0.12 -7.61 -20.51
C LEU A 203 0.45 -8.99 -20.16
N SER A 204 1.16 -9.66 -21.08
CA SER A 204 1.67 -11.02 -20.87
C SER A 204 2.59 -11.13 -19.65
N ALA A 205 3.39 -10.09 -19.39
CA ALA A 205 4.27 -10.04 -18.22
C ALA A 205 3.49 -9.87 -16.92
N LEU A 206 2.39 -9.10 -16.93
CA LEU A 206 1.51 -8.94 -15.77
C LEU A 206 0.75 -10.23 -15.46
N GLU A 207 0.26 -10.91 -16.51
CA GLU A 207 -0.37 -12.22 -16.37
C GLU A 207 0.58 -13.24 -15.75
N ARG A 208 1.82 -13.34 -16.28
CA ARG A 208 2.87 -14.18 -15.68
C ARG A 208 3.14 -13.80 -14.24
N GLY A 209 3.29 -12.51 -13.93
CA GLY A 209 3.54 -12.04 -12.58
C GLY A 209 2.45 -12.45 -11.58
N LEU A 210 1.18 -12.38 -11.98
CA LEU A 210 0.06 -12.84 -11.16
C LEU A 210 0.10 -14.36 -10.95
N GLN A 211 0.39 -15.15 -11.98
CA GLN A 211 0.51 -16.61 -11.85
C GLN A 211 1.67 -17.01 -10.92
N THR A 212 2.83 -16.39 -11.10
CA THR A 212 4.00 -16.63 -10.23
C THR A 212 3.72 -16.25 -8.80
N TRP A 213 3.07 -15.11 -8.57
CA TRP A 213 2.66 -14.70 -7.23
C TRP A 213 1.72 -15.73 -6.59
N PHE A 214 0.76 -16.27 -7.34
CA PHE A 214 -0.18 -17.27 -6.83
C PHE A 214 0.51 -18.59 -6.45
N VAL A 215 1.51 -19.02 -7.23
CA VAL A 215 2.36 -20.17 -6.89
C VAL A 215 3.12 -19.92 -5.58
N MET A 216 3.74 -18.75 -5.43
CA MET A 216 4.44 -18.36 -4.20
C MET A 216 3.49 -18.33 -2.99
N TRP A 217 2.29 -17.77 -3.15
CA TRP A 217 1.27 -17.75 -2.10
C TRP A 217 0.83 -19.15 -1.67
N LYS A 218 0.63 -20.08 -2.62
CA LYS A 218 0.31 -21.48 -2.32
C LYS A 218 1.40 -22.18 -1.51
N GLN A 219 2.67 -21.98 -1.89
CA GLN A 219 3.82 -22.52 -1.17
C GLN A 219 3.87 -21.95 0.27
N PHE A 220 3.71 -20.63 0.41
CA PHE A 220 3.69 -19.97 1.71
C PHE A 220 2.54 -20.47 2.61
N LYS A 221 1.32 -20.63 2.06
CA LYS A 221 0.17 -21.16 2.82
C LYS A 221 0.39 -22.61 3.25
N GLY A 222 1.03 -23.43 2.40
CA GLY A 222 1.38 -24.81 2.73
C GLY A 222 2.32 -24.95 3.94
N GLN A 223 3.14 -23.93 4.22
CA GLN A 223 4.06 -23.91 5.36
C GLN A 223 3.38 -23.54 6.70
N PHE A 224 2.24 -22.84 6.67
CA PHE A 224 1.53 -22.36 7.86
C PHE A 224 0.12 -22.95 7.92
N HIS A 225 0.03 -24.26 8.16
CA HIS A 225 -1.25 -24.97 8.26
C HIS A 225 -2.03 -24.71 9.58
N ASP A 226 -1.55 -23.82 10.47
CA ASP A 226 -2.03 -23.75 11.87
C ASP A 226 -2.24 -22.34 12.48
N LEU A 227 -2.15 -21.26 11.72
CA LEU A 227 -2.54 -19.93 12.22
C LEU A 227 -3.91 -19.56 11.69
N ARG A 228 -4.93 -19.78 12.53
CA ARG A 228 -6.30 -19.27 12.37
C ARG A 228 -6.24 -17.80 11.94
N GLU A 229 -6.45 -17.53 10.64
CA GLU A 229 -6.76 -16.20 10.14
C GLU A 229 -8.02 -15.77 10.88
N THR A 230 -7.85 -14.92 11.89
CA THR A 230 -8.97 -14.34 12.60
C THR A 230 -9.62 -13.42 11.59
N LYS A 231 -10.82 -13.77 11.10
CA LYS A 231 -11.64 -12.91 10.25
C LYS A 231 -12.02 -11.66 11.05
N THR A 232 -11.08 -10.73 11.20
CA THR A 232 -11.39 -9.36 11.56
C THR A 232 -12.19 -8.82 10.39
N GLY A 233 -13.46 -8.50 10.61
CA GLY A 233 -14.37 -7.90 9.62
C GLY A 233 -13.98 -6.48 9.18
N SER A 234 -12.67 -6.19 9.15
CA SER A 234 -12.11 -4.94 8.65
C SER A 234 -12.02 -5.03 7.13
N ILE A 235 -12.75 -4.13 6.47
CA ILE A 235 -12.88 -3.96 5.02
C ILE A 235 -11.52 -3.77 4.30
N LEU A 236 -10.45 -3.47 5.04
CA LEU A 236 -9.17 -3.02 4.47
C LEU A 236 -8.07 -4.08 4.37
N ILE A 237 -8.15 -5.13 5.18
CA ILE A 237 -7.21 -6.23 5.07
C ILE A 237 -7.97 -7.32 4.34
N SER A 238 -8.33 -7.04 3.08
CA SER A 238 -8.65 -8.13 2.16
C SER A 238 -7.45 -9.05 2.19
N ASP A 239 -7.69 -10.32 2.48
CA ASP A 239 -6.65 -11.32 2.41
C ASP A 239 -5.93 -11.23 1.04
N SER A 240 -4.69 -11.67 1.00
CA SER A 240 -3.86 -11.57 -0.19
C SER A 240 -4.47 -12.28 -1.40
N ILE A 241 -5.32 -13.30 -1.18
CA ILE A 241 -5.97 -14.05 -2.26
C ILE A 241 -7.15 -13.28 -2.88
N SER A 242 -7.89 -12.50 -2.11
CA SER A 242 -8.92 -11.56 -2.57
C SER A 242 -8.31 -10.46 -3.43
N LEU A 243 -7.15 -9.92 -3.03
CA LEU A 243 -6.39 -8.98 -3.87
C LEU A 243 -5.95 -9.62 -5.19
N TYR A 244 -5.49 -10.87 -5.16
CA TYR A 244 -5.14 -11.60 -6.37
C TYR A 244 -6.34 -11.82 -7.30
N ARG A 245 -7.48 -12.24 -6.76
CA ARG A 245 -8.73 -12.42 -7.54
C ARG A 245 -9.16 -11.11 -8.19
N LEU A 246 -9.07 -10.00 -7.47
CA LEU A 246 -9.34 -8.68 -8.02
C LEU A 246 -8.37 -8.30 -9.14
N ALA A 247 -7.07 -8.56 -8.98
CA ALA A 247 -6.08 -8.27 -10.02
C ALA A 247 -6.33 -9.09 -11.30
N VAL A 248 -6.65 -10.37 -11.16
CA VAL A 248 -7.02 -11.24 -12.29
C VAL A 248 -8.30 -10.74 -12.97
N HIS A 249 -9.29 -10.27 -12.18
CA HIS A 249 -10.49 -9.67 -12.75
C HIS A 249 -10.16 -8.41 -13.56
N PHE A 250 -9.39 -7.48 -12.99
CA PHE A 250 -8.97 -6.25 -13.68
C PHE A 250 -8.15 -6.54 -14.93
N LEU A 251 -7.29 -7.56 -14.91
CA LEU A 251 -6.50 -7.96 -16.07
C LEU A 251 -7.40 -8.39 -17.24
N ARG A 252 -8.50 -9.12 -16.94
CA ARG A 252 -9.39 -9.70 -17.96
C ARG A 252 -10.47 -8.74 -18.44
N ASN A 253 -11.06 -7.99 -17.52
CA ASN A 253 -12.27 -7.20 -17.77
C ASN A 253 -12.03 -5.69 -17.74
N GLY A 254 -10.82 -5.25 -17.37
CA GLY A 254 -10.57 -3.84 -17.07
C GLY A 254 -11.11 -3.42 -15.70
N ARG A 255 -10.99 -2.13 -15.39
CA ARG A 255 -11.66 -1.55 -14.22
C ARG A 255 -13.16 -1.45 -14.46
N PRO A 256 -13.97 -1.40 -13.39
CA PRO A 256 -15.35 -0.95 -13.50
C PRO A 256 -15.41 0.38 -14.23
N VAL A 257 -16.31 0.50 -15.20
CA VAL A 257 -16.58 1.75 -15.91
C VAL A 257 -17.85 2.34 -15.30
N LEU A 258 -17.73 3.52 -14.72
CA LEU A 258 -18.88 4.30 -14.27
C LEU A 258 -19.33 5.21 -15.41
N ASP A 259 -20.59 5.64 -15.39
CA ASP A 259 -21.12 6.59 -16.37
C ASP A 259 -20.54 7.99 -16.10
N ASP A 260 -19.41 8.32 -16.72
CA ASP A 260 -18.74 9.61 -16.56
C ASP A 260 -19.69 10.80 -16.83
N GLY A 261 -20.69 10.62 -17.70
CA GLY A 261 -21.70 11.63 -18.01
C GLY A 261 -22.58 12.02 -16.82
N ALA A 262 -22.75 11.12 -15.84
CA ALA A 262 -23.49 11.38 -14.61
C ALA A 262 -22.72 12.26 -13.60
N TYR A 263 -21.40 12.36 -13.74
CA TYR A 263 -20.51 13.11 -12.84
C TYR A 263 -19.87 14.34 -13.50
N MET A 264 -20.02 14.49 -14.81
CA MET A 264 -19.71 15.69 -15.58
C MET A 264 -20.94 16.62 -15.59
N GLU A 265 -20.82 17.83 -15.04
CA GLU A 265 -21.77 18.90 -15.41
C GLU A 265 -21.37 19.49 -16.76
N LYS A 266 -22.32 20.11 -17.49
CA LYS A 266 -22.02 20.91 -18.67
C LYS A 266 -21.07 22.04 -18.26
N SER A 267 -19.77 21.82 -18.40
CA SER A 267 -18.77 22.85 -18.18
C SER A 267 -19.13 24.08 -18.99
N THR A 268 -19.13 25.26 -18.37
CA THR A 268 -19.26 26.53 -19.10
C THR A 268 -18.06 26.78 -20.02
N ASN A 269 -17.00 25.97 -19.91
CA ASN A 269 -15.80 26.04 -20.73
C ASN A 269 -15.59 24.71 -21.48
N ALA A 270 -15.88 24.71 -22.78
CA ALA A 270 -15.82 23.54 -23.65
C ALA A 270 -14.42 22.89 -23.76
N GLY A 271 -13.36 23.59 -23.35
CA GLY A 271 -11.98 23.09 -23.38
C GLY A 271 -11.53 22.35 -22.12
N ASN A 272 -12.32 22.33 -21.04
CA ASN A 272 -11.95 21.65 -19.79
C ASN A 272 -13.21 21.20 -19.00
N PRO A 273 -13.76 20.01 -19.29
CA PRO A 273 -14.80 19.42 -18.46
C PRO A 273 -14.15 18.92 -17.16
N LEU A 274 -14.21 19.74 -16.11
CA LEU A 274 -13.82 19.32 -14.77
C LEU A 274 -14.84 18.29 -14.24
N ILE A 275 -14.37 17.19 -13.65
CA ILE A 275 -15.22 16.30 -12.85
C ILE A 275 -15.59 17.04 -11.56
N ILE A 276 -16.66 17.83 -11.56
CA ILE A 276 -17.10 18.61 -10.38
C ILE A 276 -17.50 17.66 -9.23
N LYS A 277 -17.94 16.42 -9.54
CA LYS A 277 -18.35 15.39 -8.56
C LYS A 277 -17.31 14.26 -8.39
N GLU A 278 -16.02 14.57 -8.42
CA GLU A 278 -14.95 13.55 -8.29
C GLU A 278 -15.13 12.69 -7.03
N GLN A 279 -15.57 13.30 -5.92
CA GLN A 279 -15.85 12.61 -4.66
C GLN A 279 -16.96 11.56 -4.78
N VAL A 280 -17.98 11.82 -5.61
CA VAL A 280 -19.11 10.89 -5.85
C VAL A 280 -18.64 9.74 -6.72
N TYR A 281 -17.94 10.02 -7.82
CA TYR A 281 -17.32 8.99 -8.67
C TYR A 281 -16.44 8.04 -7.86
N GLN A 282 -15.56 8.60 -7.03
CA GLN A 282 -14.63 7.83 -6.19
C GLN A 282 -15.37 6.97 -5.16
N TYR A 283 -16.45 7.50 -4.59
CA TYR A 283 -17.27 6.75 -3.64
C TYR A 283 -17.98 5.57 -4.33
N GLU A 284 -18.57 5.79 -5.50
CA GLU A 284 -19.24 4.74 -6.26
C GLU A 284 -18.29 3.67 -6.79
N MET A 285 -17.10 4.08 -7.25
CA MET A 285 -16.02 3.17 -7.63
C MET A 285 -15.64 2.27 -6.46
N MET A 286 -15.47 2.87 -5.29
CA MET A 286 -15.11 2.13 -4.08
C MET A 286 -16.21 1.16 -3.68
N GLN A 287 -17.48 1.54 -3.76
CA GLN A 287 -18.61 0.63 -3.51
C GLN A 287 -18.66 -0.52 -4.52
N CYS A 288 -18.33 -0.27 -5.79
CA CYS A 288 -18.25 -1.31 -6.80
C CYS A 288 -17.12 -2.31 -6.49
N VAL A 289 -15.91 -1.82 -6.27
CA VAL A 289 -14.73 -2.66 -5.98
C VAL A 289 -14.89 -3.40 -4.66
N GLN A 290 -15.51 -2.79 -3.63
CA GLN A 290 -15.81 -3.45 -2.36
C GLN A 290 -16.79 -4.61 -2.52
N ARG A 291 -17.83 -4.46 -3.36
CA ARG A 291 -18.74 -5.57 -3.70
C ARG A 291 -18.00 -6.71 -4.37
N MET A 292 -17.15 -6.43 -5.35
CA MET A 292 -16.32 -7.45 -6.01
C MET A 292 -15.41 -8.17 -5.01
N LEU A 293 -14.74 -7.43 -4.11
CA LEU A 293 -13.91 -8.02 -3.06
C LEU A 293 -14.72 -8.92 -2.13
N SER A 294 -15.96 -8.56 -1.79
CA SER A 294 -16.83 -9.40 -0.95
C SER A 294 -17.26 -10.70 -1.62
N GLU A 295 -17.40 -10.72 -2.95
CA GLU A 295 -17.67 -11.94 -3.73
C GLU A 295 -16.46 -12.89 -3.78
N PHE A 296 -15.27 -12.37 -3.46
CA PHE A 296 -14.02 -13.12 -3.46
C PHE A 296 -13.59 -13.65 -2.08
N GLN A 297 -14.33 -13.36 -1.00
CA GLN A 297 -14.06 -13.84 0.36
C GLN A 297 -14.70 -15.21 0.67
#